data_AF-A0A8E5HNF1-F1
#
_entry.id   AF-A0A8E5HNF1-F1
#
_cell.length_a   1.000
_cell.length_b   1.000
_cell.length_c   1.000
_cell.angle_alpha   90.00
_cell.angle_beta   90.00
_cell.angle_gamma   90.00
#
_symmetry.space_group_name_H-M   'P 1'
#
loop_
_entity.id
_entity.type
_entity.pdbx_description
1 polymer ?
#
loop_
_entity_poly.entity_id
_entity_poly.type
_entity_poly.pdbx_seq_one_letter_code
_entity_poly.pdbx_strand_id
1 'polypeptide(L)'
;MASCVANSMKPAATATATAHWALLRPASAGLLLRPSPSSPSSTVSSCSYYIHSGCRPLHPRRSSTPLQATASPSPSSSPPSAVAIVPASASATASQGYRHAAHTRTMASTICTSPSELRLKNPAILICDMQEKFRNAIYQFDSVVATATKLLNFAKAVHIPVHATTQTAAKLGPTVPAIAGFLASTPHDKTKFSMFIPPVAQALLPRSRVALVGIESHICITQTALDLRDAGHTPYVIADAVSSCNRAEIIIALDRLRAEPGVIVTTSESWMYECTGDAANPAFRSLIGVIKGSLADTRKVLETLPPTPKV
;
A
#
# COMPACT_ATOMS: atom_id res chain seq x y z
N MET A 1 -8.92 6.75 -72.51
CA MET A 1 -8.94 8.16 -72.97
C MET A 1 -9.94 8.91 -72.10
N ALA A 2 -9.65 10.16 -71.68
CA ALA A 2 -10.55 11.19 -71.08
C ALA A 2 -11.47 10.77 -69.88
N SER A 3 -11.65 11.49 -68.76
CA SER A 3 -11.76 12.94 -68.46
C SER A 3 -12.98 13.59 -69.12
N CYS A 4 -13.83 14.44 -68.51
CA CYS A 4 -13.97 15.03 -67.16
C CYS A 4 -15.52 15.21 -66.91
N VAL A 5 -16.13 15.68 -65.80
CA VAL A 5 -16.14 16.98 -65.07
C VAL A 5 -17.00 16.78 -63.78
N ALA A 6 -16.97 17.69 -62.79
CA ALA A 6 -17.64 17.55 -61.48
C ALA A 6 -18.83 18.50 -61.20
N ASN A 7 -19.74 18.08 -60.31
CA ASN A 7 -20.35 18.86 -59.19
C ASN A 7 -21.20 17.89 -58.32
N SER A 8 -21.28 17.87 -56.97
CA SER A 8 -21.08 18.84 -55.87
C SER A 8 -22.41 19.33 -55.26
N MET A 9 -22.85 18.72 -54.14
CA MET A 9 -23.42 19.42 -52.96
C MET A 9 -23.60 18.49 -51.73
N LYS A 10 -23.59 19.11 -50.53
CA LYS A 10 -23.52 18.53 -49.17
C LYS A 10 -24.92 18.50 -48.48
N PRO A 11 -25.06 18.15 -47.18
CA PRO A 11 -24.74 16.89 -46.49
C PRO A 11 -25.92 16.36 -45.63
N ALA A 12 -25.76 15.20 -44.97
CA ALA A 12 -26.67 14.73 -43.92
C ALA A 12 -26.33 15.31 -42.52
N ALA A 13 -27.31 15.29 -41.60
CA ALA A 13 -27.30 16.07 -40.36
C ALA A 13 -26.53 15.46 -39.17
N THR A 14 -26.16 16.34 -38.22
CA THR A 14 -25.54 16.02 -36.93
C THR A 14 -26.56 15.64 -35.86
N ALA A 15 -26.17 14.78 -34.92
CA ALA A 15 -26.87 14.55 -33.66
C ALA A 15 -25.86 14.53 -32.49
N THR A 16 -25.96 15.50 -31.58
CA THR A 16 -25.08 15.62 -30.41
C THR A 16 -25.93 15.52 -29.14
N ALA A 17 -25.73 14.45 -28.36
CA ALA A 17 -26.44 14.26 -27.10
C ALA A 17 -25.72 15.01 -25.96
N THR A 18 -26.37 16.04 -25.40
CA THR A 18 -25.89 16.75 -24.20
C THR A 18 -26.81 16.42 -23.02
N ALA A 19 -26.24 15.86 -21.95
CA ALA A 19 -26.99 15.50 -20.75
C ALA A 19 -27.08 16.69 -19.79
N HIS A 20 -28.27 17.26 -19.63
CA HIS A 20 -28.55 18.24 -18.57
C HIS A 20 -28.67 17.54 -17.21
N TRP A 21 -27.88 17.99 -16.23
CA TRP A 21 -28.16 17.78 -14.80
C TRP A 21 -28.67 19.08 -14.19
N ALA A 22 -29.74 18.98 -13.40
CA ALA A 22 -30.47 20.16 -12.92
C ALA A 22 -29.76 20.86 -11.75
N LEU A 23 -29.69 22.19 -11.81
CA LEU A 23 -29.32 23.05 -10.69
C LEU A 23 -30.58 23.54 -9.97
N LEU A 24 -30.79 23.08 -8.74
CA LEU A 24 -31.72 23.70 -7.80
C LEU A 24 -30.94 24.32 -6.64
N ARG A 25 -31.02 25.65 -6.51
CA ARG A 25 -30.61 26.40 -5.33
C ARG A 25 -31.77 27.31 -4.91
N PRO A 26 -32.25 27.28 -3.65
CA PRO A 26 -33.02 28.38 -3.12
C PRO A 26 -32.11 29.60 -2.92
N ALA A 27 -32.63 30.80 -3.15
CA ALA A 27 -31.92 32.05 -2.90
C ALA A 27 -32.21 32.57 -1.48
N SER A 28 -31.21 33.22 -0.86
CA SER A 28 -31.32 33.84 0.46
C SER A 28 -30.53 35.15 0.50
N ALA A 29 -31.23 36.28 0.64
CA ALA A 29 -30.73 37.53 1.23
C ALA A 29 -31.83 38.61 1.19
N GLY A 30 -32.53 38.81 2.30
CA GLY A 30 -33.48 39.91 2.48
C GLY A 30 -32.92 41.01 3.37
N LEU A 31 -32.76 42.21 2.80
CA LEU A 31 -32.68 43.52 3.46
C LEU A 31 -31.53 43.82 4.44
N LEU A 32 -31.02 45.06 4.33
CA LEU A 32 -30.13 45.71 5.28
C LEU A 32 -30.89 46.16 6.54
N LEU A 33 -30.20 46.25 7.69
CA LEU A 33 -30.14 47.46 8.51
C LEU A 33 -29.14 47.31 9.67
N ARG A 34 -28.57 48.44 10.11
CA ARG A 34 -27.73 48.58 11.31
C ARG A 34 -28.03 49.95 11.92
N PRO A 35 -28.18 50.05 13.25
CA PRO A 35 -27.15 50.79 13.98
C PRO A 35 -26.74 50.12 15.30
N SER A 36 -25.91 50.82 16.06
CA SER A 36 -25.29 50.46 17.35
C SER A 36 -25.29 51.71 18.25
N PRO A 37 -24.73 51.71 19.49
CA PRO A 37 -24.39 50.63 20.40
C PRO A 37 -25.00 50.80 21.82
N SER A 38 -24.98 49.76 22.67
CA SER A 38 -24.90 49.95 24.13
C SER A 38 -24.36 48.73 24.88
N SER A 39 -23.39 49.00 25.76
CA SER A 39 -22.90 48.16 26.87
C SER A 39 -23.12 48.99 28.15
N PRO A 40 -23.07 48.46 29.40
CA PRO A 40 -22.39 47.21 29.80
C PRO A 40 -23.10 46.38 30.90
N SER A 41 -22.32 45.52 31.54
CA SER A 41 -22.44 44.98 32.92
C SER A 41 -22.96 43.54 33.12
N SER A 42 -22.04 42.74 33.69
CA SER A 42 -22.23 41.64 34.65
C SER A 42 -23.57 40.89 34.76
N THR A 43 -23.50 39.57 34.63
CA THR A 43 -23.45 38.69 35.84
C THR A 43 -22.88 37.30 35.54
N VAL A 44 -22.41 36.62 36.58
CA VAL A 44 -22.00 35.21 36.53
C VAL A 44 -23.21 34.34 36.86
N SER A 45 -23.40 33.23 36.13
CA SER A 45 -24.20 32.11 36.62
C SER A 45 -23.56 30.79 36.20
N SER A 46 -23.06 30.04 37.18
CA SER A 46 -22.69 28.65 37.02
C SER A 46 -23.93 27.79 36.75
N CYS A 47 -23.83 26.82 35.84
CA CYS A 47 -24.78 25.71 35.79
C CYS A 47 -24.05 24.42 36.13
N SER A 48 -24.27 23.92 37.34
CA SER A 48 -23.73 22.65 37.82
C SER A 48 -24.88 21.82 38.38
N TYR A 49 -25.12 20.63 37.83
CA TYR A 49 -26.08 19.69 38.39
C TYR A 49 -25.58 18.23 38.33
N TYR A 50 -25.25 17.72 39.52
CA TYR A 50 -25.33 16.33 40.00
C TYR A 50 -25.07 15.14 39.07
N ILE A 51 -23.84 14.62 39.20
CA ILE A 51 -23.53 13.26 39.71
C ILE A 51 -24.69 12.25 39.77
N HIS A 52 -24.55 11.15 39.02
CA HIS A 52 -24.64 9.76 39.50
C HIS A 52 -23.57 8.94 38.72
N SER A 53 -22.55 8.34 39.34
CA SER A 53 -22.55 7.26 40.36
C SER A 53 -22.76 5.84 39.82
N GLY A 54 -21.87 5.43 38.90
CA GLY A 54 -21.12 4.16 38.98
C GLY A 54 -21.84 2.79 38.92
N CYS A 55 -21.37 1.95 37.99
CA CYS A 55 -21.34 0.49 38.19
C CYS A 55 -20.05 -0.09 37.57
N ARG A 56 -19.54 -1.21 38.11
CA ARG A 56 -18.29 -1.88 37.66
C ARG A 56 -18.60 -3.20 36.93
N PRO A 57 -17.68 -3.71 36.09
CA PRO A 57 -17.97 -4.81 35.17
C PRO A 57 -18.11 -6.18 35.85
N LEU A 58 -18.95 -7.03 35.27
CA LEU A 58 -19.13 -8.43 35.66
C LEU A 58 -18.43 -9.38 34.67
N HIS A 59 -17.49 -10.18 35.18
CA HIS A 59 -16.99 -11.40 34.53
C HIS A 59 -17.58 -12.63 35.24
N PRO A 60 -17.95 -13.68 34.48
CA PRO A 60 -18.01 -15.04 35.02
C PRO A 60 -17.01 -15.99 34.34
N ARG A 61 -16.10 -16.51 35.16
CA ARG A 61 -15.56 -17.90 35.22
C ARG A 61 -15.17 -18.69 33.95
N ARG A 62 -13.96 -19.26 34.03
CA ARG A 62 -13.59 -20.55 33.40
C ARG A 62 -14.37 -21.73 34.00
N SER A 63 -14.57 -22.77 33.19
CA SER A 63 -14.88 -24.16 33.59
C SER A 63 -14.16 -25.09 32.60
N SER A 64 -13.02 -25.70 32.98
CA SER A 64 -12.90 -27.01 33.64
C SER A 64 -13.05 -28.21 32.68
N THR A 65 -11.91 -28.80 32.31
CA THR A 65 -11.80 -30.10 31.62
C THR A 65 -12.12 -31.28 32.53
N PRO A 66 -12.53 -32.42 31.94
CA PRO A 66 -12.22 -33.75 32.48
C PRO A 66 -11.22 -34.52 31.59
N LEU A 67 -10.28 -35.20 32.24
CA LEU A 67 -9.69 -36.47 31.76
C LEU A 67 -10.66 -37.60 32.23
N GLN A 68 -10.58 -38.90 31.89
CA GLN A 68 -9.53 -39.75 31.31
C GLN A 68 -10.16 -41.11 30.89
N ALA A 69 -9.64 -41.82 29.87
CA ALA A 69 -9.74 -43.30 29.66
C ALA A 69 -9.13 -43.69 28.29
N THR A 70 -7.87 -44.15 28.18
CA THR A 70 -7.41 -45.56 28.27
C THR A 70 -7.91 -46.53 27.18
N ALA A 71 -7.04 -46.86 26.21
CA ALA A 71 -6.56 -48.23 25.95
C ALA A 71 -5.75 -48.33 24.62
N SER A 72 -4.61 -49.01 24.66
CA SER A 72 -3.96 -49.62 23.47
C SER A 72 -4.11 -51.15 23.58
N PRO A 73 -3.95 -51.92 22.49
CA PRO A 73 -2.58 -52.41 22.19
C PRO A 73 -2.24 -52.55 20.69
N SER A 74 -0.96 -52.74 20.41
CA SER A 74 -0.39 -53.30 19.17
C SER A 74 0.09 -54.74 19.41
N PRO A 75 0.40 -55.56 18.38
CA PRO A 75 1.82 -55.62 17.95
C PRO A 75 2.12 -56.05 16.48
N SER A 76 3.39 -55.82 16.08
CA SER A 76 4.27 -56.64 15.18
C SER A 76 3.85 -57.12 13.78
N SER A 77 4.69 -56.86 12.76
CA SER A 77 5.60 -57.88 12.14
C SER A 77 6.48 -57.35 10.98
N SER A 78 7.62 -58.02 10.74
CA SER A 78 8.68 -57.80 9.70
C SER A 78 9.50 -59.12 9.55
N PRO A 79 10.54 -59.28 8.67
CA PRO A 79 11.07 -58.45 7.57
C PRO A 79 10.77 -59.10 6.18
N PRO A 80 11.63 -59.76 5.34
CA PRO A 80 13.09 -60.08 5.34
C PRO A 80 13.92 -59.23 4.31
N SER A 81 15.00 -59.78 3.70
CA SER A 81 16.03 -59.04 2.92
C SER A 81 16.66 -59.81 1.73
N ALA A 82 17.20 -59.07 0.74
CA ALA A 82 18.30 -59.45 -0.19
C ALA A 82 18.94 -58.14 -0.73
N VAL A 83 20.25 -57.88 -0.91
CA VAL A 83 21.52 -58.65 -1.12
C VAL A 83 21.91 -58.86 -2.59
N ALA A 84 22.77 -57.96 -3.10
CA ALA A 84 23.71 -58.12 -4.22
C ALA A 84 24.83 -57.06 -4.01
N ILE A 85 26.07 -57.41 -3.67
CA ILE A 85 27.17 -57.95 -4.50
C ILE A 85 27.84 -56.89 -5.40
N VAL A 86 29.16 -56.75 -5.21
CA VAL A 86 30.08 -55.85 -5.94
C VAL A 86 30.93 -56.70 -6.90
N PRO A 87 31.56 -56.11 -7.92
CA PRO A 87 33.02 -56.26 -7.98
C PRO A 87 33.76 -54.95 -8.29
N ALA A 88 34.98 -54.84 -7.78
CA ALA A 88 35.91 -53.76 -8.11
C ALA A 88 36.88 -54.21 -9.22
N SER A 89 37.45 -53.25 -9.93
CA SER A 89 38.69 -53.43 -10.68
C SER A 89 39.65 -52.28 -10.37
N ALA A 90 40.95 -52.58 -10.39
CA ALA A 90 42.01 -51.64 -10.04
C ALA A 90 43.04 -51.55 -11.16
N SER A 91 43.75 -50.42 -11.24
CA SER A 91 45.09 -50.34 -11.82
C SER A 91 45.80 -49.06 -11.37
N ALA A 92 47.13 -49.13 -11.26
CA ALA A 92 48.00 -48.01 -10.96
C ALA A 92 48.30 -47.20 -12.27
N THR A 93 49.02 -46.09 -12.30
CA THR A 93 50.44 -45.96 -11.90
C THR A 93 50.90 -44.49 -11.83
N ALA A 94 52.15 -44.34 -11.35
CA ALA A 94 53.12 -43.31 -11.72
C ALA A 94 53.02 -41.89 -11.12
N SER A 95 54.17 -41.46 -10.62
CA SER A 95 54.53 -40.10 -10.26
C SER A 95 54.93 -39.25 -11.47
N GLN A 96 54.69 -37.94 -11.43
CA GLN A 96 55.66 -36.95 -11.93
C GLN A 96 55.44 -35.60 -11.24
N GLY A 97 56.50 -34.99 -10.71
CA GLY A 97 56.40 -33.71 -9.99
C GLY A 97 56.34 -32.51 -10.94
N TYR A 98 55.51 -31.51 -10.62
CA TYR A 98 55.46 -30.23 -11.34
C TYR A 98 55.62 -29.00 -10.44
N ARG A 99 56.37 -28.05 -10.99
CA ARG A 99 57.04 -26.89 -10.39
C ARG A 99 56.10 -25.88 -9.73
N HIS A 100 56.64 -25.10 -8.79
CA HIS A 100 55.97 -23.93 -8.21
C HIS A 100 55.44 -22.95 -9.28
N ALA A 101 54.21 -22.49 -9.10
CA ALA A 101 53.69 -21.26 -9.68
C ALA A 101 52.85 -20.53 -8.62
N ALA A 102 53.43 -19.52 -7.97
CA ALA A 102 52.81 -18.79 -6.86
C ALA A 102 51.65 -17.91 -7.34
N HIS A 103 50.46 -18.51 -7.52
CA HIS A 103 49.24 -17.78 -7.81
C HIS A 103 48.81 -16.99 -6.59
N THR A 104 49.09 -15.69 -6.60
CA THR A 104 48.50 -14.72 -5.67
C THR A 104 47.01 -14.62 -5.98
N ARG A 105 46.23 -15.56 -5.43
CA ARG A 105 44.77 -15.60 -5.57
C ARG A 105 44.17 -14.45 -4.79
N THR A 106 44.12 -13.27 -5.42
CA THR A 106 43.37 -12.12 -4.93
C THR A 106 41.93 -12.56 -4.74
N MET A 107 41.57 -12.83 -3.49
CA MET A 107 40.19 -13.11 -3.10
C MET A 107 39.43 -11.79 -3.21
N ALA A 108 38.94 -11.50 -4.43
CA ALA A 108 37.85 -10.58 -4.63
C ALA A 108 36.68 -11.13 -3.81
N SER A 109 36.53 -10.62 -2.59
CA SER A 109 35.43 -10.96 -1.72
C SER A 109 34.17 -10.36 -2.34
N THR A 110 33.51 -11.14 -3.19
CA THR A 110 32.13 -10.91 -3.57
C THR A 110 31.34 -10.97 -2.27
N ILE A 111 31.11 -9.80 -1.66
CA ILE A 111 30.28 -9.68 -0.48
C ILE A 111 28.88 -10.08 -0.91
N CYS A 112 28.57 -11.37 -0.71
CA CYS A 112 27.25 -11.94 -0.90
C CYS A 112 26.37 -11.34 0.20
N THR A 113 25.91 -10.12 -0.09
CA THR A 113 25.26 -9.24 0.88
C THR A 113 23.89 -9.83 1.11
N SER A 114 23.73 -10.57 2.20
CA SER A 114 22.43 -11.09 2.61
C SER A 114 21.43 -9.93 2.65
N PRO A 115 20.18 -10.14 2.17
CA PRO A 115 19.17 -9.09 2.19
C PRO A 115 19.07 -8.48 3.59
N SER A 116 19.22 -7.15 3.67
CA SER A 116 19.30 -6.44 4.95
C SER A 116 18.02 -6.67 5.73
N GLU A 117 18.10 -7.34 6.89
CA GLU A 117 16.89 -7.72 7.60
C GLU A 117 16.15 -6.47 8.09
N LEU A 118 14.89 -6.33 7.64
CA LEU A 118 14.04 -5.21 7.99
C LEU A 118 13.34 -5.45 9.34
N ARG A 119 13.05 -4.36 10.04
CA ARG A 119 12.33 -4.35 11.32
C ARG A 119 10.90 -4.85 11.14
N LEU A 120 10.21 -4.33 10.12
CA LEU A 120 8.93 -4.86 9.68
C LEU A 120 9.16 -6.20 8.97
N LYS A 121 8.48 -7.24 9.45
CA LYS A 121 8.49 -8.58 8.84
C LYS A 121 7.40 -8.66 7.78
N ASN A 122 7.70 -9.36 6.68
CA ASN A 122 6.83 -9.44 5.50
C ASN A 122 6.32 -8.06 5.02
N PRO A 123 7.19 -7.05 4.82
CA PRO A 123 6.78 -5.76 4.26
C PRO A 123 6.37 -5.92 2.79
N ALA A 124 5.36 -5.17 2.34
CA ALA A 124 4.94 -5.13 0.94
C ALA A 124 4.37 -3.75 0.58
N ILE A 125 4.35 -3.40 -0.70
CA ILE A 125 3.67 -2.20 -1.22
C ILE A 125 2.58 -2.60 -2.20
N LEU A 126 1.38 -2.03 -2.04
CA LEU A 126 0.29 -2.12 -3.01
C LEU A 126 0.04 -0.75 -3.66
N ILE A 127 0.19 -0.69 -4.98
CA ILE A 127 -0.12 0.49 -5.80
C ILE A 127 -1.54 0.38 -6.35
N CYS A 128 -2.45 1.17 -5.79
CA CYS A 128 -3.88 1.17 -6.07
C CYS A 128 -4.22 2.10 -7.24
N ASP A 129 -4.57 1.51 -8.38
CA ASP A 129 -5.32 2.12 -9.48
C ASP A 129 -4.79 3.46 -10.05
N MET A 130 -3.47 3.69 -9.94
CA MET A 130 -2.78 4.90 -10.41
C MET A 130 -2.72 5.01 -11.94
N GLN A 131 -3.86 5.27 -12.58
CA GLN A 131 -4.06 5.21 -14.04
C GLN A 131 -4.16 6.60 -14.69
N GLU A 132 -3.76 6.71 -15.96
CA GLU A 132 -3.66 8.00 -16.67
C GLU A 132 -4.96 8.82 -16.72
N LYS A 133 -6.15 8.20 -16.87
CA LYS A 133 -7.39 9.00 -16.94
C LYS A 133 -7.79 9.66 -15.61
N PHE A 134 -7.19 9.25 -14.49
CA PHE A 134 -7.40 9.91 -13.20
C PHE A 134 -6.54 11.17 -13.01
N ARG A 135 -5.49 11.37 -13.82
CA ARG A 135 -4.49 12.45 -13.64
C ARG A 135 -5.09 13.85 -13.47
N ASN A 136 -6.13 14.16 -14.23
CA ASN A 136 -6.79 15.47 -14.22
C ASN A 136 -8.02 15.54 -13.29
N ALA A 137 -8.44 14.42 -12.69
CA ALA A 137 -9.61 14.33 -11.83
C ALA A 137 -9.25 14.29 -10.34
N ILE A 138 -8.15 13.61 -9.99
CA ILE A 138 -7.65 13.46 -8.61
C ILE A 138 -6.97 14.73 -8.13
N TYR A 139 -7.32 15.19 -6.93
CA TYR A 139 -6.63 16.29 -6.28
C TYR A 139 -5.14 15.96 -6.08
N GLN A 140 -4.25 16.77 -6.64
CA GLN A 140 -2.79 16.63 -6.52
C GLN A 140 -2.26 15.24 -6.94
N PHE A 141 -2.78 14.69 -8.05
CA PHE A 141 -2.35 13.38 -8.56
C PHE A 141 -0.82 13.23 -8.68
N ASP A 142 -0.12 14.24 -9.21
CA ASP A 142 1.33 14.18 -9.38
C ASP A 142 2.10 14.19 -8.04
N SER A 143 1.51 14.71 -6.96
CA SER A 143 2.04 14.56 -5.59
C SER A 143 1.97 13.11 -5.12
N VAL A 144 0.88 12.40 -5.42
CA VAL A 144 0.76 10.97 -5.16
C VAL A 144 1.78 10.17 -5.98
N VAL A 145 1.99 10.54 -7.26
CA VAL A 145 3.03 9.94 -8.11
C VAL A 145 4.42 10.16 -7.52
N ALA A 146 4.76 11.38 -7.10
CA ALA A 146 6.07 11.68 -6.50
C ALA A 146 6.35 10.82 -5.27
N THR A 147 5.38 10.71 -4.34
CA THR A 147 5.54 9.88 -3.14
C THR A 147 5.55 8.37 -3.46
N ALA A 148 4.76 7.93 -4.45
CA ALA A 148 4.81 6.54 -4.94
C ALA A 148 6.20 6.22 -5.50
N THR A 149 6.74 7.05 -6.40
CA THR A 149 8.09 6.89 -6.96
C THR A 149 9.18 6.96 -5.87
N LYS A 150 9.03 7.79 -4.82
CA LYS A 150 9.91 7.79 -3.64
C LYS A 150 9.92 6.43 -2.94
N LEU A 151 8.74 5.89 -2.63
CA LEU A 151 8.58 4.56 -1.99
C LEU A 151 9.09 3.41 -2.88
N LEU A 152 8.85 3.48 -4.19
CA LEU A 152 9.29 2.46 -5.16
C LEU A 152 10.82 2.43 -5.32
N ASN A 153 11.50 3.58 -5.24
CA ASN A 153 12.96 3.63 -5.20
C ASN A 153 13.52 2.99 -3.92
N PHE A 154 12.93 3.27 -2.75
CA PHE A 154 13.31 2.59 -1.50
C PHE A 154 13.07 1.08 -1.60
N ALA A 155 11.87 0.66 -2.00
CA ALA A 155 11.50 -0.75 -2.12
C ALA A 155 12.44 -1.53 -3.04
N LYS A 156 12.82 -0.96 -4.19
CA LYS A 156 13.81 -1.53 -5.11
C LYS A 156 15.20 -1.68 -4.46
N ALA A 157 15.60 -0.72 -3.63
CA ALA A 157 16.91 -0.69 -2.99
C ALA A 157 17.01 -1.54 -1.69
N VAL A 158 15.89 -2.06 -1.17
CA VAL A 158 15.85 -2.95 0.00
C VAL A 158 15.03 -4.24 -0.23
N HIS A 159 14.70 -4.54 -1.49
CA HIS A 159 13.98 -5.74 -1.95
C HIS A 159 12.58 -5.97 -1.34
N ILE A 160 11.83 -4.90 -1.08
CA ILE A 160 10.41 -5.01 -0.68
C ILE A 160 9.56 -5.37 -1.92
N PRO A 161 8.70 -6.41 -1.86
CA PRO A 161 7.78 -6.74 -2.95
C PRO A 161 6.74 -5.64 -3.21
N VAL A 162 6.45 -5.43 -4.49
CA VAL A 162 5.49 -4.44 -4.99
C VAL A 162 4.48 -5.14 -5.87
N HIS A 163 3.19 -4.91 -5.62
CA HIS A 163 2.10 -5.32 -6.51
C HIS A 163 1.24 -4.10 -6.87
N ALA A 164 0.57 -4.16 -8.02
CA ALA A 164 -0.25 -3.07 -8.52
C ALA A 164 -1.58 -3.58 -9.06
N THR A 165 -2.60 -2.74 -9.05
CA THR A 165 -3.87 -2.98 -9.73
C THR A 165 -4.21 -1.84 -10.68
N THR A 166 -5.14 -2.14 -11.58
CA THR A 166 -5.90 -1.14 -12.32
C THR A 166 -7.39 -1.41 -12.13
N GLN A 167 -8.19 -0.35 -12.01
CA GLN A 167 -9.64 -0.45 -12.06
C GLN A 167 -10.07 -0.38 -13.52
N THR A 168 -10.56 -1.48 -14.09
CA THR A 168 -11.10 -1.56 -15.46
C THR A 168 -10.25 -0.83 -16.52
N ALA A 169 -9.02 -1.27 -16.76
CA ALA A 169 -8.01 -0.58 -17.57
C ALA A 169 -8.49 -0.20 -18.98
N ALA A 170 -9.33 -1.02 -19.62
CA ALA A 170 -9.94 -0.68 -20.91
C ALA A 170 -10.78 0.61 -20.88
N LYS A 171 -11.35 0.96 -19.72
CA LYS A 171 -12.12 2.19 -19.49
C LYS A 171 -11.25 3.33 -18.93
N LEU A 172 -10.41 3.06 -17.92
CA LEU A 172 -9.69 4.09 -17.15
C LEU A 172 -8.21 4.26 -17.54
N GLY A 173 -7.71 3.51 -18.52
CA GLY A 173 -6.35 3.58 -19.02
C GLY A 173 -5.34 2.73 -18.25
N PRO A 174 -4.08 2.68 -18.71
CA PRO A 174 -2.99 1.97 -18.03
C PRO A 174 -2.50 2.73 -16.80
N THR A 175 -1.75 2.03 -15.93
CA THR A 175 -0.94 2.66 -14.87
C THR A 175 0.05 3.66 -15.47
N VAL A 176 0.25 4.79 -14.79
CA VAL A 176 1.09 5.90 -15.30
C VAL A 176 2.56 5.50 -15.48
N PRO A 177 3.27 5.95 -16.54
CA PRO A 177 4.62 5.48 -16.87
C PRO A 177 5.66 5.65 -15.74
N ALA A 178 5.57 6.75 -14.98
CA ALA A 178 6.46 7.05 -13.85
C ALA A 178 6.38 6.02 -12.69
N ILE A 179 5.31 5.23 -12.65
CA ILE A 179 5.13 4.10 -11.71
C ILE A 179 5.35 2.78 -12.45
N ALA A 180 4.82 2.63 -13.68
CA ALA A 180 4.92 1.40 -14.45
C ALA A 180 6.36 0.91 -14.65
N GLY A 181 7.33 1.82 -14.82
CA GLY A 181 8.76 1.49 -14.93
C GLY A 181 9.41 0.87 -13.68
N PHE A 182 8.69 0.79 -12.54
CA PHE A 182 9.14 0.11 -11.32
C PHE A 182 8.50 -1.27 -11.11
N LEU A 183 7.48 -1.64 -11.89
CA LEU A 183 6.70 -2.85 -11.67
C LEU A 183 7.36 -4.06 -12.35
N ALA A 184 7.58 -5.13 -11.59
CA ALA A 184 8.16 -6.38 -12.09
C ALA A 184 7.17 -7.24 -12.92
N SER A 185 5.87 -6.93 -12.83
CA SER A 185 4.80 -7.60 -13.58
C SER A 185 3.70 -6.61 -13.95
N THR A 186 2.89 -6.96 -14.95
CA THR A 186 1.67 -6.21 -15.30
C THR A 186 0.75 -6.06 -14.06
N PRO A 187 0.15 -4.88 -13.83
CA PRO A 187 -0.89 -4.71 -12.82
C PRO A 187 -2.06 -5.69 -13.00
N HIS A 188 -2.68 -6.11 -11.91
CA HIS A 188 -3.89 -6.93 -11.97
C HIS A 188 -5.11 -6.05 -12.22
N ASP A 189 -5.75 -6.18 -13.39
CA ASP A 189 -6.99 -5.45 -13.68
C ASP A 189 -8.18 -6.04 -12.91
N LYS A 190 -9.02 -5.17 -12.35
CA LYS A 190 -10.13 -5.55 -11.48
C LYS A 190 -11.38 -4.68 -11.68
N THR A 191 -12.52 -5.26 -11.28
CA THR A 191 -13.80 -4.56 -11.12
C THR A 191 -14.15 -4.31 -9.65
N LYS A 192 -13.70 -5.18 -8.72
CA LYS A 192 -13.78 -4.97 -7.27
C LYS A 192 -12.94 -3.74 -6.89
N PHE A 193 -13.47 -2.86 -6.04
CA PHE A 193 -12.74 -1.66 -5.61
C PHE A 193 -11.51 -2.00 -4.76
N SER A 194 -11.65 -2.85 -3.75
CA SER A 194 -10.50 -3.35 -2.99
C SER A 194 -9.52 -4.16 -3.86
N MET A 195 -8.22 -3.95 -3.66
CA MET A 195 -7.13 -4.69 -4.28
C MET A 195 -6.99 -6.12 -3.74
N PHE A 196 -7.70 -6.49 -2.67
CA PHE A 196 -7.63 -7.84 -2.09
C PHE A 196 -8.48 -8.81 -2.92
N ILE A 197 -7.91 -9.17 -4.07
CA ILE A 197 -8.34 -10.16 -5.05
C ILE A 197 -7.39 -11.37 -5.03
N PRO A 198 -7.78 -12.56 -5.54
CA PRO A 198 -6.99 -13.78 -5.37
C PRO A 198 -5.50 -13.70 -5.77
N PRO A 199 -5.08 -13.04 -6.88
CA PRO A 199 -3.66 -12.89 -7.21
C PRO A 199 -2.86 -12.11 -6.16
N VAL A 200 -3.45 -11.05 -5.58
CA VAL A 200 -2.80 -10.23 -4.54
C VAL A 200 -2.78 -10.98 -3.20
N ALA A 201 -3.87 -11.68 -2.86
CA ALA A 201 -3.94 -12.51 -1.66
C ALA A 201 -2.95 -13.69 -1.71
N GLN A 202 -2.70 -14.27 -2.88
CA GLN A 202 -1.70 -15.32 -3.09
C GLN A 202 -0.25 -14.80 -3.03
N ALA A 203 -0.02 -13.54 -3.41
CA ALA A 203 1.32 -12.94 -3.41
C ALA A 203 1.77 -12.42 -2.02
N LEU A 204 0.83 -12.07 -1.15
CA LEU A 204 1.13 -11.58 0.20
C LEU A 204 1.44 -12.72 1.18
N LEU A 205 2.56 -12.60 1.89
CA LEU A 205 2.91 -13.55 2.96
C LEU A 205 1.98 -13.38 4.18
N PRO A 206 1.76 -14.42 4.99
CA PRO A 206 0.95 -14.32 6.21
C PRO A 206 1.40 -13.19 7.13
N ARG A 207 0.44 -12.41 7.65
CA ARG A 207 0.67 -11.24 8.53
C ARG A 207 1.56 -10.13 7.93
N SER A 208 1.58 -10.00 6.60
CA SER A 208 2.31 -8.92 5.90
C SER A 208 2.00 -7.51 6.43
N ARG A 209 3.01 -6.63 6.37
CA ARG A 209 2.95 -5.21 6.71
C ARG A 209 2.87 -4.39 5.42
N VAL A 210 1.67 -3.96 5.04
CA VAL A 210 1.36 -3.60 3.66
C VAL A 210 1.16 -2.08 3.53
N ALA A 211 2.07 -1.38 2.86
CA ALA A 211 1.87 0.02 2.51
C ALA A 211 0.83 0.16 1.39
N LEU A 212 -0.20 0.97 1.62
CA LEU A 212 -1.23 1.32 0.65
C LEU A 212 -0.96 2.71 0.07
N VAL A 213 -0.84 2.75 -1.25
CA VAL A 213 -0.49 3.94 -2.06
C VAL A 213 -1.46 4.02 -3.22
N GLY A 214 -1.92 5.22 -3.58
CA GLY A 214 -2.74 5.47 -4.75
C GLY A 214 -4.18 5.91 -4.45
N ILE A 215 -5.13 5.46 -5.27
CA ILE A 215 -6.44 6.09 -5.38
C ILE A 215 -7.59 5.06 -5.52
N GLU A 216 -8.83 5.40 -5.17
CA GLU A 216 -9.26 6.57 -4.41
C GLU A 216 -9.25 6.30 -2.90
N SER A 217 -8.81 7.29 -2.11
CA SER A 217 -8.66 7.21 -0.65
C SER A 217 -9.92 6.68 0.05
N HIS A 218 -11.09 7.24 -0.28
CA HIS A 218 -12.40 6.87 0.27
C HIS A 218 -13.03 5.60 -0.33
N ILE A 219 -12.50 5.09 -1.45
CA ILE A 219 -13.07 3.94 -2.18
C ILE A 219 -12.10 2.75 -2.14
N CYS A 220 -11.19 2.66 -3.12
CA CYS A 220 -10.33 1.49 -3.30
C CYS A 220 -9.33 1.32 -2.16
N ILE A 221 -8.70 2.41 -1.69
CA ILE A 221 -7.76 2.38 -0.56
C ILE A 221 -8.48 1.96 0.73
N THR A 222 -9.61 2.61 1.06
CA THR A 222 -10.41 2.28 2.25
C THR A 222 -10.84 0.81 2.26
N GLN A 223 -11.43 0.31 1.17
CA GLN A 223 -11.87 -1.08 1.11
C GLN A 223 -10.68 -2.07 1.15
N THR A 224 -9.54 -1.71 0.54
CA THR A 224 -8.33 -2.55 0.60
C THR A 224 -7.77 -2.64 2.01
N ALA A 225 -7.77 -1.54 2.77
CA ALA A 225 -7.31 -1.54 4.16
C ALA A 225 -8.18 -2.44 5.05
N LEU A 226 -9.50 -2.37 4.89
CA LEU A 226 -10.44 -3.19 5.66
C LEU A 226 -10.29 -4.68 5.31
N ASP A 227 -10.30 -5.04 4.02
CA ASP A 227 -10.09 -6.43 3.58
C ASP A 227 -8.73 -7.00 4.06
N LEU A 228 -7.66 -6.22 4.02
CA LEU A 228 -6.33 -6.63 4.50
C LEU A 228 -6.30 -6.86 6.01
N ARG A 229 -6.90 -5.95 6.79
CA ARG A 229 -7.02 -6.09 8.24
C ARG A 229 -7.80 -7.36 8.58
N ASP A 230 -8.94 -7.57 7.93
CA ASP A 230 -9.84 -8.69 8.22
C ASP A 230 -9.23 -10.04 7.78
N ALA A 231 -8.32 -10.02 6.79
CA ALA A 231 -7.45 -11.14 6.44
C ALA A 231 -6.20 -11.32 7.34
N GLY A 232 -6.02 -10.50 8.38
CA GLY A 232 -4.93 -10.63 9.35
C GLY A 232 -3.59 -10.01 8.94
N HIS A 233 -3.58 -9.14 7.92
CA HIS A 233 -2.45 -8.27 7.60
C HIS A 233 -2.52 -6.95 8.38
N THR A 234 -1.45 -6.14 8.36
CA THR A 234 -1.47 -4.77 8.90
C THR A 234 -1.31 -3.77 7.75
N PRO A 235 -2.38 -3.08 7.31
CA PRO A 235 -2.29 -2.03 6.32
C PRO A 235 -1.73 -0.74 6.92
N TYR A 236 -0.76 -0.15 6.22
CA TYR A 236 -0.24 1.20 6.45
C TYR A 236 -0.73 2.10 5.32
N VAL A 237 -1.77 2.89 5.59
CA VAL A 237 -2.30 3.88 4.67
C VAL A 237 -1.34 5.07 4.65
N ILE A 238 -0.68 5.28 3.51
CA ILE A 238 0.35 6.31 3.37
C ILE A 238 -0.33 7.64 3.00
N ALA A 239 -0.54 8.52 3.98
CA ALA A 239 -1.34 9.74 3.84
C ALA A 239 -0.81 10.70 2.76
N ASP A 240 0.51 10.86 2.64
CA ASP A 240 1.19 11.63 1.60
C ASP A 240 1.33 10.89 0.26
N ALA A 241 0.72 9.71 0.13
CA ALA A 241 0.67 8.91 -1.09
C ALA A 241 -0.74 8.36 -1.40
N VAL A 242 -1.80 8.97 -0.87
CA VAL A 242 -3.19 8.66 -1.24
C VAL A 242 -4.00 9.93 -1.50
N SER A 243 -4.96 9.86 -2.42
CA SER A 243 -5.83 11.00 -2.75
C SER A 243 -7.18 10.56 -3.33
N SER A 244 -8.03 11.52 -3.65
CA SER A 244 -9.36 11.38 -4.24
C SER A 244 -9.70 12.56 -5.14
N CYS A 245 -10.76 12.45 -5.94
CA CYS A 245 -11.24 13.56 -6.77
C CYS A 245 -11.68 14.75 -5.90
N ASN A 246 -12.47 14.46 -4.86
CA ASN A 246 -12.91 15.45 -3.88
C ASN A 246 -11.90 15.56 -2.73
N ARG A 247 -11.26 16.72 -2.55
CA ARG A 247 -10.26 16.96 -1.48
C ARG A 247 -10.80 16.66 -0.07
N ALA A 248 -12.09 16.88 0.19
CA ALA A 248 -12.71 16.62 1.48
C ALA A 248 -12.79 15.12 1.83
N GLU A 249 -13.03 14.25 0.83
CA GLU A 249 -13.08 12.80 1.02
C GLU A 249 -11.74 12.23 1.48
N ILE A 250 -10.62 12.90 1.16
CA ILE A 250 -9.28 12.48 1.58
C ILE A 250 -9.17 12.48 3.11
N ILE A 251 -9.58 13.57 3.78
CA ILE A 251 -9.44 13.64 5.24
C ILE A 251 -10.48 12.79 5.95
N ILE A 252 -11.71 12.73 5.44
CA ILE A 252 -12.78 11.87 5.97
C ILE A 252 -12.37 10.39 5.91
N ALA A 253 -11.77 9.94 4.80
CA ALA A 253 -11.24 8.59 4.67
C ALA A 253 -10.05 8.34 5.62
N LEU A 254 -9.09 9.26 5.70
CA LEU A 254 -7.92 9.11 6.58
C LEU A 254 -8.31 9.11 8.07
N ASP A 255 -9.25 9.95 8.49
CA ASP A 255 -9.72 10.00 9.88
C ASP A 255 -10.56 8.78 10.25
N ARG A 256 -11.40 8.28 9.33
CA ARG A 256 -12.03 6.97 9.49
C ARG A 256 -10.97 5.88 9.66
N LEU A 257 -9.99 5.82 8.76
CA LEU A 257 -8.94 4.79 8.78
C LEU A 257 -8.00 4.89 9.99
N ARG A 258 -7.90 6.05 10.65
CA ARG A 258 -7.26 6.22 11.98
C ARG A 258 -8.07 5.60 13.12
N ALA A 259 -9.40 5.57 13.00
CA ALA A 259 -10.30 5.03 14.02
C ALA A 259 -10.55 3.51 13.89
N GLU A 260 -10.28 2.91 12.73
CA GLU A 260 -10.42 1.47 12.46
C GLU A 260 -9.27 0.67 13.12
N PRO A 261 -9.52 -0.15 14.17
CA PRO A 261 -8.44 -0.84 14.88
C PRO A 261 -7.64 -1.77 13.98
N GLY A 262 -6.31 -1.77 14.10
CA GLY A 262 -5.42 -2.59 13.26
C GLY A 262 -5.07 -1.99 11.89
N VAL A 263 -5.69 -0.87 11.50
CA VAL A 263 -5.22 -0.02 10.41
C VAL A 263 -4.26 1.03 10.98
N ILE A 264 -3.20 1.36 10.23
CA ILE A 264 -2.25 2.42 10.59
C ILE A 264 -2.30 3.49 9.49
N VAL A 265 -2.48 4.75 9.86
CA VAL A 265 -2.36 5.90 8.94
C VAL A 265 -1.08 6.66 9.28
N THR A 266 -0.15 6.74 8.34
CA THR A 266 1.18 7.31 8.55
C THR A 266 1.71 8.02 7.30
N THR A 267 2.92 8.56 7.33
CA THR A 267 3.60 9.12 6.14
C THR A 267 4.60 8.13 5.53
N SER A 268 4.93 8.34 4.26
CA SER A 268 5.89 7.52 3.52
C SER A 268 7.25 7.49 4.20
N GLU A 269 7.72 8.65 4.68
CA GLU A 269 8.98 8.77 5.41
C GLU A 269 8.95 7.99 6.72
N SER A 270 7.90 8.17 7.53
CA SER A 270 7.74 7.41 8.77
C SER A 270 7.69 5.90 8.52
N TRP A 271 7.01 5.44 7.46
CA TRP A 271 6.94 4.02 7.13
C TRP A 271 8.29 3.45 6.67
N MET A 272 9.05 4.19 5.85
CA MET A 272 10.37 3.73 5.40
C MET A 272 11.37 3.68 6.57
N TYR A 273 11.36 4.67 7.48
CA TYR A 273 12.11 4.60 8.74
C TYR A 273 11.65 3.43 9.63
N GLU A 274 10.35 3.17 9.71
CA GLU A 274 9.80 2.04 10.49
C GLU A 274 10.19 0.67 9.89
N CYS A 275 10.31 0.56 8.57
CA CYS A 275 10.87 -0.60 7.88
C CYS A 275 12.32 -0.87 8.28
N THR A 276 13.17 0.17 8.28
CA THR A 276 14.61 0.05 8.57
C THR A 276 14.90 -0.14 10.07
N GLY A 277 14.21 0.59 10.94
CA GLY A 277 14.23 0.45 12.41
C GLY A 277 15.46 0.99 13.15
N ASP A 278 16.64 0.97 12.53
CA ASP A 278 17.90 1.42 13.14
C ASP A 278 18.78 2.10 12.07
N ALA A 279 19.48 3.18 12.45
CA ALA A 279 20.48 3.83 11.59
C ALA A 279 21.72 2.96 11.35
N ALA A 280 21.98 1.96 12.21
CA ALA A 280 23.01 0.94 12.02
C ALA A 280 22.62 -0.16 11.00
N ASN A 281 21.34 -0.26 10.61
CA ASN A 281 20.90 -1.24 9.62
C ASN A 281 21.53 -0.91 8.24
N PRO A 282 22.12 -1.88 7.50
CA PRO A 282 22.68 -1.62 6.17
C PRO A 282 21.71 -0.95 5.18
N ALA A 283 20.40 -1.21 5.31
CA ALA A 283 19.34 -0.57 4.52
C ALA A 283 19.25 0.95 4.74
N PHE A 284 19.75 1.48 5.86
CA PHE A 284 19.71 2.91 6.18
C PHE A 284 20.44 3.79 5.15
N ARG A 285 21.52 3.28 4.54
CA ARG A 285 22.23 4.01 3.46
C ARG A 285 21.34 4.21 2.23
N SER A 286 20.54 3.21 1.87
CA SER A 286 19.54 3.32 0.80
C SER A 286 18.42 4.29 1.18
N LEU A 287 17.91 4.17 2.42
CA LEU A 287 16.87 5.06 2.95
C LEU A 287 17.29 6.53 2.89
N ILE A 288 18.40 6.90 3.52
CA ILE A 288 18.81 8.31 3.62
C ILE A 288 19.16 8.91 2.26
N GLY A 289 19.56 8.09 1.28
CA GLY A 289 19.71 8.50 -0.12
C GLY A 289 18.37 8.88 -0.76
N VAL A 290 17.34 8.03 -0.60
CA VAL A 290 15.98 8.30 -1.09
C VAL A 290 15.37 9.52 -0.43
N ILE A 291 15.49 9.67 0.90
CA ILE A 291 15.00 10.87 1.62
C ILE A 291 15.68 12.13 1.07
N LYS A 292 17.02 12.18 1.05
CA LYS A 292 17.76 13.35 0.57
C LYS A 292 17.45 13.72 -0.88
N GLY A 293 17.28 12.73 -1.75
CA GLY A 293 16.91 12.94 -3.15
C GLY A 293 15.49 13.43 -3.39
N SER A 294 14.62 13.43 -2.36
CA SER A 294 13.19 13.75 -2.47
C SER A 294 12.70 14.78 -1.43
N LEU A 295 13.61 15.50 -0.76
CA LEU A 295 13.27 16.50 0.26
C LEU A 295 12.36 17.62 -0.25
N ALA A 296 12.63 18.14 -1.45
CA ALA A 296 11.85 19.24 -2.04
C ALA A 296 10.41 18.80 -2.37
N ASP A 297 10.26 17.66 -3.03
CA ASP A 297 8.95 17.08 -3.33
C ASP A 297 8.22 16.71 -2.04
N THR A 298 8.87 16.04 -1.08
CA THR A 298 8.25 15.64 0.19
C THR A 298 7.70 16.84 0.95
N ARG A 299 8.45 17.96 1.03
CA ARG A 299 7.94 19.23 1.59
C ARG A 299 6.68 19.70 0.87
N LYS A 300 6.74 19.82 -0.46
CA LYS A 300 5.63 20.27 -1.30
C LYS A 300 4.40 19.36 -1.16
N VAL A 301 4.57 18.05 -1.12
CA VAL A 301 3.46 17.09 -0.94
C VAL A 301 2.80 17.26 0.42
N LEU A 302 3.58 17.36 1.50
CA LEU A 302 3.05 17.56 2.86
C LEU A 302 2.27 18.87 2.99
N GLU A 303 2.67 19.94 2.29
CA GLU A 303 1.92 21.20 2.20
C GLU A 303 0.56 21.05 1.49
N THR A 304 0.36 20.03 0.65
CA THR A 304 -0.94 19.80 -0.02
C THR A 304 -1.97 19.09 0.84
N LEU A 305 -1.53 18.38 1.89
CA LEU A 305 -2.38 17.52 2.70
C LEU A 305 -3.55 18.30 3.30
N PRO A 306 -4.74 17.69 3.44
CA PRO A 306 -5.78 18.25 4.28
C PRO A 306 -5.24 18.49 5.70
N PRO A 307 -5.63 19.59 6.37
CA PRO A 307 -5.24 19.80 7.76
C PRO A 307 -5.74 18.62 8.60
N THR A 308 -4.84 17.99 9.35
CA THR A 308 -5.22 16.97 10.34
C THR A 308 -6.19 17.57 11.35
N PRO A 309 -7.13 16.78 11.91
CA PRO A 309 -7.87 17.19 13.09
C PRO A 309 -6.94 17.71 14.18
N LYS A 310 -7.42 18.73 14.91
CA LYS A 310 -6.84 19.08 16.20
C LYS A 310 -7.31 18.04 17.20
N VAL A 311 -6.51 16.98 17.36
CA VAL A 311 -6.65 15.93 18.37
C VAL A 311 -6.53 16.54 19.76
#